data_AF-A0AAW1I5R1-F1
#
_entry.id   AF-A0AAW1I5R1-F1
#
_cell.length_a   1.000
_cell.length_b   1.000
_cell.length_c   1.000
_cell.angle_alpha   90.00
_cell.angle_beta   90.00
_cell.angle_gamma   90.00
#
_symmetry.space_group_name_H-M   'P 1'
#
loop_
_entity.id
_entity.type
_entity.pdbx_description
1 polymer ?
#
loop_
_entity_poly.entity_id
_entity_poly.type
_entity_poly.pdbx_seq_one_letter_code
_entity_poly.pdbx_strand_id
1 'polypeptide(L)'
;MANNNENNPKLKIMSDCFIKPKIESKTPYYLSSTDLFHLPLSYIHRGVLYAKPPSWSWSWSWSWSSSFINSFIENLKQSLSLALVDFYPLSGRLETVKYPDDDSS
;
A
#
# COMPACT_ATOMS: atom_id res chain seq x y z
N MET A 1 -0.22 -36.37 29.66
CA MET A 1 0.48 -36.18 28.38
C MET A 1 -0.59 -36.02 27.31
N ALA A 2 -0.88 -34.79 26.88
CA ALA A 2 -1.83 -34.50 25.80
C ALA A 2 -1.16 -33.48 24.87
N ASN A 3 -0.96 -33.90 23.62
CA ASN A 3 -0.29 -33.17 22.56
C ASN A 3 -1.35 -32.39 21.76
N ASN A 4 -1.48 -31.09 22.01
CA ASN A 4 -2.35 -30.21 21.23
C ASN A 4 -1.50 -29.51 20.17
N ASN A 5 -1.53 -30.05 18.97
CA ASN A 5 -0.84 -29.53 17.79
C ASN A 5 -1.53 -28.24 17.34
N GLU A 6 -0.99 -27.08 17.75
CA GLU A 6 -1.42 -25.76 17.30
C GLU A 6 -1.07 -25.56 15.81
N ASN A 7 -2.00 -25.94 14.93
CA ASN A 7 -1.92 -25.61 13.51
C ASN A 7 -2.28 -24.12 13.31
N ASN A 8 -1.41 -23.21 13.74
CA ASN A 8 -1.54 -21.79 13.43
C ASN A 8 -1.11 -21.54 11.97
N PRO A 9 -1.99 -21.06 11.07
CA PRO A 9 -1.58 -20.75 9.71
C PRO A 9 -0.50 -19.66 9.73
N LYS A 10 0.73 -20.03 9.35
CA LYS A 10 1.85 -19.08 9.24
C LYS A 10 1.59 -18.13 8.07
N LEU A 11 1.20 -16.90 8.38
CA LEU A 11 1.14 -15.81 7.40
C LEU A 11 2.56 -15.53 6.89
N LYS A 12 2.73 -15.53 5.56
CA LYS A 12 3.99 -15.18 4.90
C LYS A 12 3.81 -13.88 4.14
N ILE A 13 4.62 -12.87 4.46
CA ILE A 13 4.70 -11.64 3.67
C ILE A 13 5.29 -12.00 2.30
N MET A 14 4.58 -11.65 1.24
CA MET A 14 4.98 -11.97 -0.14
C MET A 14 5.70 -10.82 -0.85
N SER A 15 5.44 -9.58 -0.44
CA SER A 15 6.10 -8.39 -0.98
C SER A 15 6.01 -7.26 0.05
N ASP A 16 7.13 -6.56 0.25
CA ASP A 16 7.21 -5.30 0.98
C ASP A 16 8.16 -4.39 0.19
N CYS A 17 7.65 -3.27 -0.33
CA CYS A 17 8.39 -2.40 -1.23
C CYS A 17 7.80 -0.99 -1.29
N PHE A 18 8.66 0.00 -1.55
CA PHE A 18 8.26 1.37 -1.85
C PHE A 18 7.99 1.53 -3.35
N ILE A 19 6.77 1.93 -3.70
CA ILE A 19 6.38 2.20 -5.08
C ILE A 19 6.44 3.70 -5.35
N LYS A 20 7.22 4.07 -6.35
CA LYS A 20 7.32 5.44 -6.84
C LYS A 20 6.33 5.67 -7.99
N PRO A 21 5.84 6.91 -8.19
CA PRO A 21 5.10 7.25 -9.38
C PRO A 21 5.99 7.06 -10.61
N LYS A 22 5.37 6.72 -11.75
CA LYS A 22 6.11 6.57 -13.01
C LYS A 22 6.81 7.87 -13.43
N ILE A 23 6.21 9.01 -13.09
CA ILE A 23 6.76 10.35 -13.29
C ILE A 23 6.59 11.08 -11.96
N GLU A 24 7.69 11.54 -11.37
CA GLU A 24 7.65 12.30 -10.10
C GLU A 24 7.21 13.75 -10.37
N SER A 25 6.16 14.19 -9.67
CA SER A 25 5.82 15.62 -9.61
C SER A 25 6.68 16.30 -8.54
N LYS A 26 7.07 17.55 -8.78
CA LYS A 26 7.86 18.37 -7.82
C LYS A 26 7.00 19.39 -7.08
N THR A 27 5.69 19.37 -7.29
CA THR A 27 4.77 20.35 -6.73
C THR A 27 4.33 19.94 -5.34
N PRO A 28 4.54 20.77 -4.30
CA PRO A 28 3.99 20.49 -2.99
C PRO A 28 2.46 20.56 -3.02
N TYR A 29 1.80 19.66 -2.28
CA TYR A 29 0.36 19.69 -2.07
C TYR A 29 0.08 20.24 -0.68
N TYR A 30 -0.48 21.44 -0.60
CA TYR A 30 -0.84 22.07 0.67
C TYR A 30 -2.21 21.57 1.12
N LEU A 31 -2.24 21.01 2.33
CA LEU A 31 -3.47 20.53 2.96
C LEU A 31 -4.28 21.71 3.47
N SER A 32 -5.59 21.67 3.23
CA SER A 32 -6.51 22.62 3.83
C SER A 32 -6.73 22.31 5.31
N SER A 33 -7.21 23.31 6.06
CA SER A 33 -7.56 23.14 7.48
C SER A 33 -8.53 21.97 7.70
N THR A 34 -9.49 21.75 6.79
CA THR A 34 -10.43 20.62 6.86
C THR A 34 -9.74 19.27 6.64
N ASP A 35 -8.74 19.20 5.76
CA ASP A 35 -7.98 17.96 5.53
C ASP A 35 -7.19 17.58 6.78
N LEU A 36 -6.58 18.57 7.46
CA LEU A 36 -5.81 18.37 8.69
C LEU A 36 -6.65 17.75 9.81
N PHE A 37 -7.91 18.16 9.96
CA PHE A 37 -8.84 17.56 10.94
C PHE A 37 -9.18 16.10 10.61
N HIS A 38 -9.18 15.72 9.34
CA HIS A 38 -9.52 14.36 8.90
C HIS A 38 -8.31 13.41 8.83
N LEU A 39 -7.09 13.92 8.75
CA LEU A 39 -5.87 13.10 8.69
C LEU A 39 -5.79 12.02 9.79
N PRO A 40 -6.06 12.30 11.09
CA PRO A 40 -5.96 11.29 12.14
C PRO A 40 -7.02 10.20 12.02
N LEU A 41 -8.17 10.52 11.41
CA LEU A 41 -9.27 9.59 11.17
C LEU A 41 -9.03 8.70 9.94
N SER A 42 -8.03 9.06 9.11
CA SER A 42 -7.74 8.42 7.84
C SER A 42 -6.75 7.26 7.93
N TYR A 43 -6.35 6.81 9.14
CA TYR A 43 -5.62 5.55 9.26
C TYR A 43 -6.54 4.38 8.90
N ILE A 44 -6.60 4.12 7.60
CA ILE A 44 -7.51 3.18 6.98
C ILE A 44 -6.73 1.88 6.76
N HIS A 45 -6.84 0.94 7.71
CA HIS A 45 -6.46 -0.45 7.46
C HIS A 45 -7.55 -1.14 6.64
N ARG A 46 -7.62 -0.88 5.33
CA ARG A 46 -8.53 -1.61 4.43
C ARG A 46 -7.78 -2.73 3.72
N GLY A 47 -8.24 -3.96 3.92
CA GLY A 47 -7.87 -5.12 3.12
C GLY A 47 -8.96 -5.45 2.10
N VAL A 48 -8.58 -5.99 0.95
CA VAL A 48 -9.53 -6.49 -0.06
C VAL A 48 -9.32 -7.99 -0.23
N LEU A 49 -10.41 -8.76 -0.19
CA LEU A 49 -10.40 -10.20 -0.43
C LEU A 49 -10.89 -10.48 -1.84
N TYR A 50 -10.08 -11.19 -2.62
CA TYR A 50 -10.43 -11.61 -3.97
C TYR A 50 -10.70 -13.11 -4.00
N ALA A 51 -11.77 -13.50 -4.68
CA ALA A 51 -12.01 -14.91 -4.97
C ALA A 51 -10.87 -15.46 -5.82
N LYS A 52 -10.46 -16.68 -5.48
CA LYS A 52 -9.40 -17.37 -6.20
C LYS A 52 -9.85 -17.68 -7.62
N PRO A 53 -9.03 -17.37 -8.65
CA PRO A 53 -9.43 -17.61 -10.03
C PRO A 53 -9.63 -19.11 -10.31
N PRO A 54 -10.64 -19.49 -11.11
CA PRO A 54 -11.00 -20.88 -11.37
C PRO A 54 -9.89 -21.68 -12.06
N SER A 55 -8.96 -21.02 -12.76
CA SER A 55 -7.77 -21.63 -13.36
C SER A 55 -6.81 -22.26 -12.32
N TRP A 56 -6.97 -21.94 -11.04
CA TRP A 56 -6.20 -22.56 -9.95
C TRP A 56 -6.73 -23.94 -9.57
N SER A 57 -8.01 -24.23 -9.77
CA SER A 57 -8.64 -25.48 -9.33
C SER A 57 -8.03 -26.73 -9.99
N TRP A 58 -7.29 -26.58 -11.08
CA TRP A 58 -6.83 -27.67 -11.94
C TRP A 58 -5.34 -27.96 -11.82
N SER A 59 -4.59 -27.11 -11.11
CA SER A 59 -3.15 -27.26 -10.91
C SER A 59 -2.83 -27.31 -9.41
N TRP A 60 -2.68 -28.52 -8.89
CA TRP A 60 -2.14 -28.74 -7.53
C TRP A 60 -0.62 -28.46 -7.45
N SER A 61 -0.02 -27.88 -8.48
CA SER A 61 1.40 -27.51 -8.47
C SER A 61 1.60 -26.14 -7.80
N TRP A 62 2.27 -26.16 -6.65
CA TRP A 62 2.79 -24.99 -5.93
C TRP A 62 3.61 -24.04 -6.84
N SER A 63 4.21 -24.57 -7.92
CA SER A 63 4.99 -23.81 -8.90
C SER A 63 4.13 -22.82 -9.70
N TRP A 64 2.96 -23.23 -10.20
CA TRP A 64 2.08 -22.35 -10.99
C TRP A 64 1.45 -21.24 -10.14
N SER A 65 1.06 -21.60 -8.91
CA SER A 65 0.62 -20.68 -7.86
C SER A 65 1.63 -19.55 -7.64
N SER A 66 2.91 -19.88 -7.59
CA SER A 66 3.99 -18.93 -7.33
C SER A 66 4.18 -17.97 -8.51
N SER A 67 4.17 -18.47 -9.75
CA SER A 67 4.30 -17.63 -10.95
C SER A 67 3.13 -16.65 -11.11
N PHE A 68 1.89 -17.10 -10.88
CA PHE A 68 0.73 -16.22 -10.94
C PHE A 68 0.81 -15.11 -9.90
N ILE A 69 1.11 -15.45 -8.64
CA ILE A 69 1.19 -14.44 -7.57
C ILE A 69 2.32 -13.45 -7.87
N ASN A 70 3.46 -13.88 -8.39
CA ASN A 70 4.53 -12.98 -8.82
C ASN A 70 4.05 -12.03 -9.92
N SER A 71 3.41 -12.54 -10.99
CA SER A 71 2.85 -11.69 -12.04
C SER A 71 1.77 -10.74 -11.53
N PHE A 72 0.92 -11.20 -10.61
CA PHE A 72 -0.10 -10.37 -9.97
C PHE A 72 0.52 -9.23 -9.16
N ILE A 73 1.54 -9.53 -8.35
CA ILE A 73 2.27 -8.54 -7.57
C ILE A 73 2.93 -7.51 -8.51
N GLU A 74 3.59 -7.94 -9.58
CA GLU A 74 4.23 -7.03 -10.53
C GLU A 74 3.21 -6.13 -11.24
N ASN A 75 2.09 -6.69 -11.69
CA ASN A 75 0.99 -5.90 -12.26
C ASN A 75 0.42 -4.90 -11.26
N LEU A 76 0.28 -5.29 -9.98
CA LEU A 76 -0.19 -4.39 -8.93
C LEU A 76 0.78 -3.23 -8.73
N LYS A 77 2.09 -3.52 -8.62
CA LYS A 77 3.14 -2.48 -8.50
C LYS A 77 3.11 -1.51 -9.68
N GLN A 78 3.02 -2.02 -10.90
CA GLN A 78 2.98 -1.20 -12.11
C GLN A 78 1.71 -0.34 -12.17
N SER A 79 0.55 -0.93 -11.87
CA SER A 79 -0.73 -0.21 -11.86
C SER A 79 -0.75 0.90 -10.80
N LEU A 80 -0.22 0.63 -9.61
CA LEU A 80 -0.08 1.63 -8.54
C LEU A 80 0.91 2.74 -8.95
N SER A 81 2.06 2.39 -9.53
CA SER A 81 3.04 3.37 -10.02
C SER A 81 2.44 4.31 -11.09
N LEU A 82 1.56 3.79 -11.95
CA LEU A 82 0.81 4.59 -12.91
C LEU A 82 -0.22 5.49 -12.22
N ALA A 83 -1.03 4.95 -11.32
CA ALA A 83 -2.05 5.72 -10.61
C ALA A 83 -1.44 6.85 -9.76
N LEU A 84 -0.27 6.63 -9.16
CA LEU A 84 0.44 7.65 -8.38
C LEU A 84 0.90 8.86 -9.21
N VAL A 85 0.87 8.81 -10.55
CA VAL A 85 1.11 10.01 -11.38
C VAL A 85 -0.03 11.03 -11.18
N ASP A 86 -1.28 10.56 -11.19
CA ASP A 86 -2.45 11.42 -10.98
C ASP A 86 -2.71 11.69 -9.49
N PHE A 87 -2.46 10.68 -8.65
CA PHE A 87 -2.58 10.77 -7.19
C PHE A 87 -1.23 11.04 -6.50
N TYR A 88 -0.43 11.93 -7.09
CA TYR A 88 0.93 12.21 -6.64
C TYR A 88 1.10 12.57 -5.16
N PRO A 89 0.14 13.24 -4.47
CA PRO A 89 0.32 13.54 -3.04
C PRO A 89 0.48 12.29 -2.18
N LEU A 90 -0.08 11.14 -2.61
CA LEU A 90 0.02 9.86 -1.89
C LEU A 90 1.43 9.25 -1.94
N SER A 91 2.26 9.67 -2.89
CA SER A 91 3.67 9.25 -2.98
C SER A 91 4.63 10.14 -2.19
N GLY A 92 4.13 11.27 -1.67
CA GLY A 92 4.90 12.23 -0.89
C GLY A 92 5.00 11.88 0.59
N ARG A 93 5.54 12.82 1.37
CA ARG A 93 5.55 12.77 2.83
C ARG A 93 4.90 14.03 3.37
N LEU A 94 4.17 13.89 4.48
CA LEU A 94 3.66 15.05 5.19
C LEU A 94 4.81 15.77 5.89
N GLU A 95 4.88 17.08 5.69
CA GLU A 95 5.88 17.96 6.30
C GLU A 95 5.16 19.14 6.97
N THR A 96 5.62 19.53 8.15
CA THR A 96 5.12 20.71 8.87
C THR A 96 6.16 21.81 8.77
N VAL A 97 5.81 22.90 8.08
CA VAL A 97 6.65 24.10 7.96
C VAL A 97 6.33 25.03 9.13
N LYS A 98 7.34 25.37 9.93
CA LYS A 98 7.23 26.41 10.96
C LYS A 98 7.63 27.75 10.35
N TYR A 99 6.78 28.75 10.47
CA TYR A 99 7.17 30.12 10.19
C TYR A 99 7.74 30.73 11.48
N PRO A 100 8.86 31.47 11.42
CA PRO A 100 9.31 32.22 12.58
C PRO A 100 8.18 33.15 13.03
N ASP A 101 7.89 33.16 14.32
CA ASP A 101 6.96 34.11 14.91
C ASP A 101 7.50 35.51 14.60
N ASP A 102 6.66 36.35 14.00
CA ASP A 102 6.98 37.75 13.76
C ASP A 102 6.95 38.44 15.13
N ASP A 103 8.08 38.42 15.83
CA ASP A 103 8.34 39.20 17.04
C ASP A 103 8.34 40.70 16.67
N SER A 104 7.20 41.23 16.29
CA SER A 104 6.98 42.64 16.01
C SER A 104 5.70 43.13 16.69
N SER A 105 5.79 43.34 18.01
CA SER A 105 5.32 44.55 18.74
C SER A 105 5.49 44.41 20.25
#